data_AF-A0A7C8R7T4-F1
#
_entry.id   AF-A0A7C8R7T4-F1
#
_cell.length_a   1.000
_cell.length_b   1.000
_cell.length_c   1.000
_cell.angle_alpha   90.00
_cell.angle_beta   90.00
_cell.angle_gamma   90.00
#
_symmetry.space_group_name_H-M   'P 1'
#
loop_
_entity.id
_entity.type
_entity.pdbx_description
1 polymer ?
#
loop_
_entity_poly.entity_id
_entity_poly.type
_entity_poly.pdbx_seq_one_letter_code
_entity_poly.pdbx_strand_id
1 'polypeptide(L)'
;MRICLLRAAPGQEDDPRYSDIELFTDRHTFEQRFISRDTIKQDLNFAAAESFDLYFNFLHWTWYGSDNKEVAILAAKYIEYLAIPVIGLPSRVLEKYGLDEDGRLVIGDLNTAQGEDVTAGDEYSCTIIELDNTPIPLCPVFAHTEIPLKSTSSPVFLNAIQKLTEDAFYANDLHGTFWCTFLVCLNKDSKPTLTGITPMPKTIFPFAGDGKNSAAEACAVRQSFPGSYRSLIHSLIASYFLKRNRNIEVSRQVGQEFDTVASKYDTVTAGIYHEGLKATFSSVPCSGY
;
A
#
# COMPACT_ATOMS: atom_id res chain seq x y z
N MET A 1 16.97 8.39 -9.66
CA MET A 1 15.78 9.19 -9.97
C MET A 1 15.51 10.12 -8.82
N ARG A 2 15.04 11.34 -9.11
CA ARG A 2 14.45 12.27 -8.16
C ARG A 2 12.95 11.98 -8.07
N ILE A 3 12.48 11.59 -6.90
CA ILE A 3 11.11 11.17 -6.65
C ILE A 3 10.46 12.16 -5.69
N CYS A 4 9.30 12.70 -6.07
CA CYS A 4 8.53 13.59 -5.22
C CYS A 4 7.52 12.81 -4.38
N LEU A 5 7.43 13.11 -3.09
CA LEU A 5 6.38 12.64 -2.20
C LEU A 5 5.36 13.77 -1.99
N LEU A 6 4.18 13.66 -2.59
CA LEU A 6 3.10 14.62 -2.42
C LEU A 6 2.36 14.30 -1.12
N ARG A 7 2.40 15.22 -0.16
CA ARG A 7 1.77 15.09 1.16
C ARG A 7 0.87 16.29 1.46
N ALA A 8 -0.13 16.12 2.34
CA ALA A 8 -0.91 17.25 2.81
C ALA A 8 -0.04 18.19 3.65
N ALA A 9 -0.34 19.49 3.63
CA ALA A 9 0.41 20.47 4.42
C ALA A 9 0.25 20.21 5.94
N PRO A 10 1.31 20.44 6.75
CA PRO A 10 1.23 20.27 8.20
C PRO A 10 0.07 21.08 8.81
N GLY A 11 -0.61 20.51 9.80
CA GLY A 11 -1.73 21.17 10.48
C GLY A 11 -3.10 20.98 9.83
N GLN A 12 -3.20 20.26 8.71
CA GLN A 12 -4.47 19.89 8.06
C GLN A 12 -4.97 18.50 8.52
N GLU A 13 -4.82 18.21 9.83
CA GLU A 13 -5.09 16.92 10.50
C GLU A 13 -4.26 15.75 9.96
N ASP A 14 -2.98 15.65 10.35
CA ASP A 14 -2.25 14.39 10.17
C ASP A 14 -1.44 13.96 11.40
N ASP A 15 -1.27 12.65 11.46
CA ASP A 15 -0.34 11.94 12.31
C ASP A 15 1.09 12.32 11.89
N PRO A 16 1.96 12.80 12.80
CA PRO A 16 3.34 13.16 12.49
C PRO A 16 4.20 11.96 12.05
N ARG A 17 3.68 10.73 12.10
CA ARG A 17 4.40 9.48 11.79
C ARG A 17 4.02 9.00 10.39
N TYR A 18 4.49 9.73 9.39
CA TYR A 18 4.38 9.27 8.01
C TYR A 18 5.36 8.13 7.74
N SER A 19 4.94 7.16 6.94
CA SER A 19 5.86 6.19 6.37
C SER A 19 6.87 6.88 5.46
N ASP A 20 8.14 6.86 5.87
CA ASP A 20 9.26 7.39 5.10
C ASP A 20 9.79 6.30 4.17
N ILE A 21 9.21 6.24 2.97
CA ILE A 21 9.62 5.25 1.95
C ILE A 21 11.10 5.37 1.56
N GLU A 22 11.69 6.54 1.79
CA GLU A 22 13.11 6.84 1.64
C GLU A 22 14.01 6.00 2.55
N LEU A 23 13.51 5.49 3.68
CA LEU A 23 14.28 4.64 4.59
C LEU A 23 14.54 3.24 4.03
N PHE A 24 13.79 2.80 3.01
CA PHE A 24 13.90 1.45 2.47
C PHE A 24 14.78 1.34 1.24
N THR A 25 15.21 2.46 0.65
CA THR A 25 16.15 2.44 -0.48
C THR A 25 16.96 3.71 -0.59
N ASP A 26 18.25 3.53 -0.85
CA ASP A 26 19.26 4.57 -1.13
C ASP A 26 19.46 4.81 -2.64
N ARG A 27 18.73 4.09 -3.51
CA ARG A 27 18.91 4.15 -4.97
C ARG A 27 18.23 5.36 -5.62
N HIS A 28 17.41 6.08 -4.87
CA HIS A 28 16.63 7.23 -5.34
C HIS A 28 16.75 8.37 -4.34
N THR A 29 16.61 9.60 -4.83
CA THR A 29 16.52 10.79 -3.97
C THR A 29 15.05 11.11 -3.82
N PHE A 30 14.57 11.14 -2.58
CA PHE A 30 13.19 11.49 -2.26
C PHE A 30 13.11 12.93 -1.77
N GLU A 31 12.12 13.67 -2.25
CA GLU A 31 11.88 15.04 -1.83
C GLU A 31 10.38 15.24 -1.54
N GLN A 32 10.05 15.82 -0.40
CA GLN A 32 8.65 16.03 -0.01
C GLN A 32 8.12 17.36 -0.52
N ARG A 33 6.88 17.37 -1.01
CA ARG A 33 6.14 18.60 -1.32
C ARG A 33 4.80 18.57 -0.62
N PHE A 34 4.51 19.67 0.05
CA PHE A 34 3.33 19.84 0.88
C PHE A 34 2.26 20.60 0.10
N ILE A 35 1.08 20.01 0.02
CA ILE A 35 -0.06 20.51 -0.74
C ILE A 35 -1.12 20.95 0.27
N SER A 36 -1.47 22.23 0.25
CA SER A 36 -2.55 22.72 1.10
C SER A 36 -3.90 22.51 0.43
N ARG A 37 -4.91 22.13 1.23
CA ARG A 37 -6.33 22.05 0.81
C ARG A 37 -6.82 23.32 0.09
N ASP A 38 -6.36 24.49 0.50
CA ASP A 38 -6.85 25.77 -0.02
C ASP A 38 -6.16 26.19 -1.34
N THR A 39 -4.98 25.64 -1.61
CA THR A 39 -4.11 26.02 -2.74
C THR A 39 -3.70 24.84 -3.61
N ILE A 40 -4.45 23.71 -3.56
CA ILE A 40 -4.14 22.43 -4.23
C ILE A 40 -3.57 22.61 -5.64
N LYS A 41 -4.27 23.33 -6.52
CA LYS A 41 -3.84 23.49 -7.92
C LYS A 41 -2.52 24.26 -8.02
N GLN A 42 -2.35 25.31 -7.23
CA GLN A 42 -1.15 26.13 -7.24
C GLN A 42 0.05 25.33 -6.72
N ASP A 43 -0.11 24.63 -5.60
CA ASP A 43 0.96 23.83 -5.00
C ASP A 43 1.37 22.66 -5.91
N LEU A 44 0.40 21.99 -6.54
CA LEU A 44 0.66 20.93 -7.51
C LEU A 44 1.34 21.46 -8.78
N ASN A 45 1.00 22.67 -9.25
CA ASN A 45 1.72 23.30 -10.37
C ASN A 45 3.18 23.57 -10.02
N PHE A 46 3.47 24.05 -8.80
CA PHE A 46 4.85 24.25 -8.36
C PHE A 46 5.61 22.92 -8.28
N ALA A 47 5.02 21.89 -7.67
CA ALA A 47 5.65 20.57 -7.59
C ALA A 47 5.87 19.94 -8.99
N ALA A 48 4.95 20.15 -9.94
CA ALA A 48 5.09 19.69 -11.31
C ALA A 48 6.19 20.45 -12.08
N ALA A 49 6.31 21.77 -11.88
CA ALA A 49 7.33 22.60 -12.53
C ALA A 49 8.76 22.16 -12.18
N GLU A 50 8.97 21.56 -11.02
CA GLU A 50 10.26 21.01 -10.59
C GLU A 50 10.70 19.76 -11.36
N SER A 51 9.81 19.18 -12.17
CA SER A 51 10.12 18.12 -13.14
C SER A 51 10.79 16.89 -12.51
N PHE A 52 10.18 16.34 -11.47
CA PHE A 52 10.62 15.06 -10.88
C PHE A 52 10.40 13.89 -11.84
N ASP A 53 11.22 12.85 -11.70
CA ASP A 53 11.14 11.65 -12.55
C ASP A 53 9.86 10.82 -12.24
N LEU A 54 9.40 10.87 -10.99
CA LEU A 54 8.22 10.15 -10.49
C LEU A 54 7.64 10.86 -9.27
N TYR A 55 6.34 10.73 -9.06
CA TYR A 55 5.60 11.23 -7.91
C TYR A 55 4.92 10.08 -7.18
N PHE A 56 4.97 10.05 -5.85
CA PHE A 56 4.04 9.29 -5.03
C PHE A 56 2.97 10.23 -4.50
N ASN A 57 1.70 9.92 -4.76
CA ASN A 57 0.57 10.70 -4.28
C ASN A 57 0.00 10.08 -2.99
N PHE A 58 0.33 10.70 -1.87
CA PHE A 58 -0.16 10.32 -0.55
C PHE A 58 -1.22 11.29 -0.01
N LEU A 59 -1.81 12.17 -0.82
CA LEU A 59 -2.77 13.17 -0.32
C LEU A 59 -4.05 12.56 0.26
N HIS A 60 -4.49 11.42 -0.30
CA HIS A 60 -5.69 10.71 0.19
C HIS A 60 -5.54 10.16 1.61
N TRP A 61 -4.31 10.02 2.11
CA TRP A 61 -4.00 9.58 3.46
C TRP A 61 -4.41 10.56 4.55
N THR A 62 -4.60 11.83 4.19
CA THR A 62 -5.02 12.90 5.10
C THR A 62 -6.47 13.32 4.80
N TRP A 63 -6.89 13.18 3.54
CA TRP A 63 -8.17 13.70 3.05
C TRP A 63 -9.19 12.59 2.77
N TYR A 64 -9.31 11.60 3.66
CA TYR A 64 -10.39 10.61 3.65
C TYR A 64 -11.56 11.06 4.55
N GLY A 65 -12.66 10.30 4.55
CA GLY A 65 -13.93 10.67 5.19
C GLY A 65 -14.84 11.50 4.28
N SER A 66 -16.15 11.52 4.60
CA SER A 66 -17.18 12.18 3.78
C SER A 66 -16.89 13.66 3.52
N ASP A 67 -16.34 14.34 4.52
CA ASP A 67 -16.17 15.80 4.53
C ASP A 67 -14.96 16.27 3.70
N ASN A 68 -14.08 15.34 3.32
CA ASN A 68 -12.87 15.59 2.55
C ASN A 68 -12.84 14.87 1.19
N LYS A 69 -13.85 14.04 0.89
CA LYS A 69 -13.95 13.26 -0.35
C LYS A 69 -13.72 14.10 -1.61
N GLU A 70 -14.40 15.24 -1.73
CA GLU A 70 -14.28 16.13 -2.90
C GLU A 70 -12.88 16.71 -3.07
N VAL A 71 -12.17 16.93 -1.97
CA VAL A 71 -10.80 17.47 -1.97
C VAL A 71 -9.82 16.43 -2.50
N ALA A 72 -9.92 15.19 -2.00
CA ALA A 72 -9.09 14.08 -2.49
C ALA A 72 -9.34 13.79 -3.98
N ILE A 73 -10.61 13.78 -4.41
CA ILE A 73 -10.97 13.62 -5.82
C ILE A 73 -10.39 14.75 -6.66
N LEU A 74 -10.55 16.00 -6.23
CA LEU A 74 -10.02 17.17 -6.95
C LEU A 74 -8.50 17.07 -7.13
N ALA A 75 -7.77 16.70 -6.08
CA ALA A 75 -6.33 16.56 -6.13
C ALA A 75 -5.90 15.43 -7.08
N ALA A 76 -6.52 14.25 -6.98
CA ALA A 76 -6.23 13.12 -7.86
C ALA A 76 -6.50 13.48 -9.34
N LYS A 77 -7.64 14.09 -9.66
CA LYS A 77 -7.96 14.55 -11.02
C LYS A 77 -6.97 15.59 -11.53
N TYR A 78 -6.54 16.52 -10.67
CA TYR A 78 -5.62 17.55 -11.10
C TYR A 78 -4.22 16.99 -11.36
N ILE A 79 -3.75 16.05 -10.54
CA ILE A 79 -2.51 15.30 -10.79
C ILE A 79 -2.58 14.54 -12.11
N GLU A 80 -3.69 13.85 -12.39
CA GLU A 80 -3.92 13.15 -13.65
C GLU A 80 -3.93 14.14 -14.85
N TYR A 81 -4.55 15.30 -14.69
CA TYR A 81 -4.56 16.38 -15.68
C TYR A 81 -3.16 16.93 -15.99
N LEU A 82 -2.29 17.05 -14.98
CA LEU A 82 -0.90 17.48 -15.15
C LEU A 82 -0.05 16.46 -15.93
N ALA A 83 -0.56 15.24 -16.14
CA ALA A 83 0.11 14.15 -16.87
C ALA A 83 1.50 13.78 -16.32
N ILE A 84 1.76 14.11 -15.05
CA ILE A 84 3.00 13.78 -14.35
C ILE A 84 3.05 12.27 -14.06
N PRO A 85 4.26 11.67 -14.00
CA PRO A 85 4.40 10.26 -13.68
C PRO A 85 4.07 10.00 -12.22
N VAL A 86 2.94 9.36 -11.92
CA VAL A 86 2.47 9.19 -10.53
C VAL A 86 2.10 7.75 -10.18
N ILE A 87 2.53 7.34 -8.98
CA ILE A 87 2.03 6.18 -8.23
C ILE A 87 1.10 6.72 -7.15
N GLY A 88 -0.18 6.35 -7.19
CA GLY A 88 -1.18 6.97 -6.34
C GLY A 88 -2.57 6.38 -6.57
N LEU A 89 -3.50 6.73 -5.68
CA LEU A 89 -4.89 6.30 -5.76
C LEU A 89 -5.60 7.03 -6.91
N PRO A 90 -6.11 6.33 -7.94
CA PRO A 90 -6.72 6.98 -9.10
C PRO A 90 -8.03 7.70 -8.76
N SER A 91 -8.29 8.82 -9.43
CA SER A 91 -9.51 9.61 -9.20
C SER A 91 -10.78 8.79 -9.40
N ARG A 92 -10.81 7.91 -10.42
CA ARG A 92 -11.96 7.05 -10.72
C ARG A 92 -12.37 6.13 -9.55
N VAL A 93 -11.40 5.68 -8.75
CA VAL A 93 -11.65 4.80 -7.59
C VAL A 93 -12.25 5.64 -6.46
N LEU A 94 -11.68 6.82 -6.21
CA LEU A 94 -12.20 7.78 -5.23
C LEU A 94 -13.61 8.27 -5.57
N GLU A 95 -13.91 8.50 -6.85
CA GLU A 95 -15.24 8.90 -7.31
C GLU A 95 -16.26 7.79 -7.07
N LYS A 96 -15.93 6.57 -7.50
CA LYS A 96 -16.83 5.41 -7.45
C LYS A 96 -17.18 5.01 -6.03
N TYR A 97 -16.19 4.96 -5.13
CA TYR A 97 -16.37 4.41 -3.80
C TYR A 97 -16.32 5.47 -2.70
N GLY A 98 -15.47 6.49 -2.81
CA GLY A 98 -15.10 7.32 -1.67
C GLY A 98 -14.33 6.53 -0.60
N LEU A 99 -14.00 7.21 0.50
CA LEU A 99 -13.31 6.61 1.64
C LEU A 99 -14.06 6.96 2.93
N ASP A 100 -14.18 6.00 3.84
CA ASP A 100 -14.69 6.23 5.20
C ASP A 100 -13.64 6.91 6.10
N GLU A 101 -13.96 7.07 7.39
CA GLU A 101 -13.09 7.68 8.40
C GLU A 101 -11.85 6.82 8.74
N ASP A 102 -11.81 5.56 8.32
CA ASP A 102 -10.65 4.67 8.47
C ASP A 102 -9.85 4.56 7.15
N GLY A 103 -10.22 5.33 6.13
CA GLY A 103 -9.61 5.29 4.80
C GLY A 103 -9.98 4.04 3.99
N ARG A 104 -11.07 3.35 4.31
CA ARG A 104 -11.56 2.16 3.58
C ARG A 104 -12.56 2.56 2.50
N LEU A 105 -12.62 1.78 1.40
CA LEU A 105 -13.60 1.99 0.34
C LEU A 105 -15.03 1.76 0.86
N VAL A 106 -15.92 2.72 0.61
CA VAL A 106 -17.35 2.58 0.94
C VAL A 106 -18.04 1.76 -0.15
N ILE A 107 -18.21 0.46 0.09
CA ILE A 107 -18.81 -0.49 -0.86
C ILE A 107 -20.10 -1.03 -0.23
N GLY A 108 -21.24 -0.79 -0.89
CA GLY A 108 -22.58 -1.05 -0.33
C GLY A 108 -22.81 -2.46 0.21
N ASP A 109 -22.34 -3.49 -0.49
CA ASP A 109 -22.52 -4.90 -0.09
C ASP A 109 -21.54 -5.36 1.01
N LEU A 110 -20.42 -4.65 1.19
CA LEU A 110 -19.40 -4.99 2.21
C LEU A 110 -19.74 -4.37 3.57
N ASN A 111 -20.29 -3.16 3.56
CA ASN A 111 -20.65 -2.45 4.79
C ASN A 111 -21.90 -3.02 5.48
N THR A 112 -22.72 -3.78 4.75
CA THR A 112 -23.91 -4.47 5.29
C THR A 112 -23.58 -5.84 5.88
N ALA A 113 -22.48 -6.48 5.44
CA ALA A 113 -22.01 -7.76 5.99
C ALA A 113 -21.49 -7.65 7.44
N GLN A 114 -21.18 -6.45 7.92
CA GLN A 114 -20.77 -6.21 9.31
C GLN A 114 -21.91 -6.43 10.34
N GLY A 115 -23.18 -6.52 9.91
CA GLY A 115 -24.33 -6.44 10.82
C GLY A 115 -24.88 -7.76 11.38
N GLU A 116 -24.94 -8.87 10.63
CA GLU A 116 -25.75 -10.03 11.04
C GLU A 116 -25.16 -11.44 10.76
N ASP A 117 -24.15 -11.57 9.89
CA ASP A 117 -23.65 -12.89 9.43
C ASP A 117 -22.15 -13.17 9.65
N VAL A 118 -21.41 -12.19 10.19
CA VAL A 118 -20.02 -12.39 10.59
C VAL A 118 -20.00 -12.93 12.02
N THR A 119 -19.53 -14.16 12.21
CA THR A 119 -19.18 -14.64 13.54
C THR A 119 -17.99 -13.83 14.05
N ALA A 120 -17.99 -13.46 15.33
CA ALA A 120 -16.80 -12.96 16.02
C ALA A 120 -15.70 -14.04 15.95
N GLY A 121 -14.92 -14.00 14.88
CA GLY A 121 -13.84 -14.92 14.55
C GLY A 121 -12.59 -14.13 14.15
N ASP A 122 -11.53 -14.84 13.81
CA ASP A 122 -10.27 -14.24 13.41
C ASP A 122 -10.44 -13.39 12.13
N GLU A 123 -10.07 -12.11 12.19
CA GLU A 123 -9.96 -11.24 11.02
C GLU A 123 -8.59 -11.43 10.36
N TYR A 124 -8.60 -11.60 9.05
CA TYR A 124 -7.41 -11.75 8.21
C TYR A 124 -7.27 -10.53 7.32
N SER A 125 -6.04 -10.05 7.19
CA SER A 125 -5.65 -9.08 6.18
C SER A 125 -4.94 -9.81 5.04
N CYS A 126 -5.23 -9.43 3.80
CA CYS A 126 -4.52 -9.92 2.63
C CYS A 126 -4.16 -8.71 1.76
N THR A 127 -2.86 -8.41 1.68
CA THR A 127 -2.35 -7.32 0.85
C THR A 127 -2.16 -7.81 -0.58
N ILE A 128 -2.69 -7.06 -1.55
CA ILE A 128 -2.43 -7.23 -2.97
C ILE A 128 -1.46 -6.15 -3.43
N ILE A 129 -0.40 -6.56 -4.14
CA ILE A 129 0.50 -5.66 -4.87
C ILE A 129 0.21 -5.80 -6.35
N GLU A 130 -0.05 -4.71 -7.06
CA GLU A 130 -0.24 -4.73 -8.51
C GLU A 130 1.08 -4.46 -9.24
N LEU A 131 1.59 -5.48 -9.94
CA LEU A 131 2.78 -5.38 -10.79
C LEU A 131 2.38 -5.65 -12.25
N ASP A 132 2.62 -4.70 -13.14
CA ASP A 132 2.27 -4.75 -14.58
C ASP A 132 0.81 -5.17 -14.86
N ASN A 133 -0.14 -4.59 -14.11
CA ASN A 133 -1.58 -4.93 -14.12
C ASN A 133 -1.91 -6.35 -13.63
N THR A 134 -0.94 -7.05 -13.05
CA THR A 134 -1.17 -8.33 -12.39
C THR A 134 -1.30 -8.09 -10.89
N PRO A 135 -2.48 -8.30 -10.27
CA PRO A 135 -2.61 -8.30 -8.83
C PRO A 135 -1.92 -9.54 -8.26
N ILE A 136 -1.02 -9.32 -7.30
CA ILE A 136 -0.28 -10.38 -6.61
C ILE A 136 -0.74 -10.39 -5.16
N PRO A 137 -1.61 -11.32 -4.76
CA PRO A 137 -1.97 -11.48 -3.36
C PRO A 137 -0.79 -12.03 -2.56
N LEU A 138 -0.42 -11.32 -1.51
CA LEU A 138 0.59 -11.75 -0.55
C LEU A 138 0.02 -12.78 0.43
N CYS A 139 0.83 -13.29 1.35
CA CYS A 139 0.34 -14.19 2.38
C CYS A 139 -0.67 -13.45 3.26
N PRO A 140 -1.86 -14.03 3.50
CA PRO A 140 -2.78 -13.51 4.51
C PRO A 140 -2.12 -13.49 5.89
N VAL A 141 -2.41 -12.47 6.69
CA VAL A 141 -1.89 -12.27 8.04
C VAL A 141 -3.06 -12.03 8.99
N PHE A 142 -3.02 -12.64 10.17
CA PHE A 142 -3.98 -12.35 11.23
C PHE A 142 -3.90 -10.86 11.60
N ALA A 143 -5.01 -10.14 11.45
CA ALA A 143 -5.04 -8.67 11.54
C ALA A 143 -4.51 -8.15 12.88
N HIS A 144 -4.68 -8.91 13.96
CA HIS A 144 -4.34 -8.48 15.32
C HIS A 144 -3.01 -9.05 15.87
N THR A 145 -2.34 -9.97 15.18
CA THR A 145 -1.20 -10.72 15.79
C THR A 145 0.08 -10.75 14.95
N GLU A 146 0.11 -10.17 13.74
CA GLU A 146 1.25 -10.26 12.81
C GLU A 146 1.68 -11.70 12.47
N ILE A 147 0.79 -12.67 12.69
CA ILE A 147 1.11 -14.05 12.39
C ILE A 147 0.70 -14.30 10.93
N PRO A 148 1.63 -14.69 10.04
CA PRO A 148 1.25 -15.11 8.70
C PRO A 148 0.44 -16.40 8.79
N LEU A 149 -0.56 -16.55 7.93
CA LEU A 149 -1.21 -17.83 7.72
C LEU A 149 -0.21 -18.79 7.06
N LYS A 150 0.32 -19.76 7.82
CA LYS A 150 1.33 -20.68 7.28
C LYS A 150 0.70 -21.59 6.22
N SER A 151 1.29 -21.59 5.02
CA SER A 151 0.91 -22.49 3.91
C SER A 151 0.89 -23.97 4.33
N THR A 152 1.79 -24.37 5.23
CA THR A 152 1.91 -25.76 5.71
C THR A 152 0.76 -26.22 6.62
N SER A 153 0.01 -25.30 7.23
CA SER A 153 -1.09 -25.64 8.15
C SER A 153 -2.46 -25.65 7.48
N SER A 154 -2.68 -24.84 6.44
CA SER A 154 -3.97 -24.82 5.72
C SER A 154 -3.83 -24.22 4.31
N PRO A 155 -3.27 -24.96 3.34
CA PRO A 155 -3.02 -24.45 2.00
C PRO A 155 -4.33 -24.14 1.23
N VAL A 156 -5.39 -24.92 1.47
CA VAL A 156 -6.71 -24.71 0.85
C VAL A 156 -7.31 -23.39 1.33
N PHE A 157 -7.20 -23.09 2.61
CA PHE A 157 -7.76 -21.88 3.20
C PHE A 157 -7.00 -20.62 2.77
N LEU A 158 -5.66 -20.70 2.74
CA LEU A 158 -4.81 -19.64 2.22
C LEU A 158 -5.19 -19.30 0.77
N ASN A 159 -5.26 -20.31 -0.09
CA ASN A 159 -5.62 -20.13 -1.49
C ASN A 159 -7.04 -19.56 -1.65
N ALA A 160 -7.97 -19.95 -0.77
CA ALA A 160 -9.34 -19.42 -0.79
C ALA A 160 -9.38 -17.93 -0.47
N ILE A 161 -8.61 -17.45 0.53
CA ILE A 161 -8.51 -16.02 0.85
C ILE A 161 -7.84 -15.27 -0.29
N GLN A 162 -6.70 -15.74 -0.78
CA GLN A 162 -5.98 -15.06 -1.88
C GLN A 162 -6.86 -14.94 -3.13
N LYS A 163 -7.53 -16.03 -3.51
CA LYS A 163 -8.46 -16.04 -4.63
C LYS A 163 -9.64 -15.09 -4.43
N LEU A 164 -10.25 -15.10 -3.23
CA LEU A 164 -11.34 -14.17 -2.91
C LEU A 164 -10.90 -12.72 -3.10
N THR A 165 -9.70 -12.37 -2.62
CA THR A 165 -9.19 -10.99 -2.69
C THR A 165 -8.80 -10.60 -4.11
N GLU A 166 -8.25 -11.51 -4.90
CA GLU A 166 -7.96 -11.30 -6.31
C GLU A 166 -9.26 -11.10 -7.12
N ASP A 167 -10.25 -11.98 -6.93
CA ASP A 167 -11.56 -11.86 -7.58
C ASP A 167 -12.23 -10.53 -7.18
N ALA A 168 -12.14 -10.11 -5.91
CA ALA A 168 -12.64 -8.83 -5.45
C ALA A 168 -11.89 -7.63 -6.04
N PHE A 169 -10.57 -7.73 -6.24
CA PHE A 169 -9.77 -6.70 -6.90
C PHE A 169 -10.26 -6.43 -8.33
N TYR A 170 -10.49 -7.50 -9.10
CA TYR A 170 -11.02 -7.40 -10.46
C TYR A 170 -12.47 -6.91 -10.48
N ALA A 171 -13.34 -7.47 -9.64
CA ALA A 171 -14.76 -7.10 -9.59
C ALA A 171 -14.98 -5.62 -9.26
N ASN A 172 -14.05 -5.02 -8.51
CA ASN A 172 -14.13 -3.62 -8.11
C ASN A 172 -13.36 -2.65 -9.04
N ASP A 173 -12.72 -3.13 -10.11
CA ASP A 173 -11.85 -2.31 -10.98
C ASP A 173 -10.78 -1.54 -10.16
N LEU A 174 -10.02 -2.25 -9.34
CA LEU A 174 -8.98 -1.64 -8.49
C LEU A 174 -7.62 -1.49 -9.19
N HIS A 175 -7.54 -1.68 -10.51
CA HIS A 175 -6.31 -1.46 -11.25
C HIS A 175 -5.76 -0.03 -11.10
N GLY A 176 -4.45 0.13 -11.17
CA GLY A 176 -3.77 1.41 -10.94
C GLY A 176 -3.77 1.90 -9.49
N THR A 177 -4.24 1.12 -8.52
CA THR A 177 -4.11 1.43 -7.09
C THR A 177 -2.73 1.04 -6.53
N PHE A 178 -1.95 0.23 -7.27
CA PHE A 178 -0.61 -0.25 -6.93
C PHE A 178 -0.52 -1.18 -5.72
N TRP A 179 -1.23 -0.89 -4.63
CA TRP A 179 -1.45 -1.83 -3.54
C TRP A 179 -2.75 -1.55 -2.81
N CYS A 180 -3.36 -2.62 -2.31
CA CYS A 180 -4.58 -2.61 -1.51
C CYS A 180 -4.47 -3.67 -0.41
N THR A 181 -5.13 -3.45 0.72
CA THR A 181 -5.33 -4.49 1.74
C THR A 181 -6.81 -4.82 1.84
N PHE A 182 -7.10 -6.11 1.79
CA PHE A 182 -8.44 -6.65 1.94
C PHE A 182 -8.59 -7.24 3.33
N LEU A 183 -9.65 -6.85 4.03
CA LEU A 183 -10.05 -7.43 5.31
C LEU A 183 -11.05 -8.55 5.03
N VAL A 184 -10.81 -9.68 5.69
CA VAL A 184 -11.53 -10.93 5.46
C VAL A 184 -11.86 -11.56 6.80
N CYS A 185 -13.14 -11.87 7.01
CA CYS A 185 -13.61 -12.64 8.15
C CYS A 185 -14.17 -13.99 7.69
N LEU A 186 -14.39 -14.88 8.64
CA LEU A 186 -15.14 -16.11 8.41
C LEU A 186 -16.62 -15.88 8.70
N ASN A 187 -17.48 -16.38 7.81
CA ASN A 187 -18.91 -16.48 8.10
C ASN A 187 -19.21 -17.71 8.99
N LYS A 188 -20.48 -17.88 9.37
CA LYS A 188 -20.99 -19.02 10.16
C LYS A 188 -20.64 -20.40 9.59
N ASP A 189 -20.41 -20.50 8.28
CA ASP A 189 -20.03 -21.73 7.57
C ASP A 189 -18.51 -21.90 7.39
N SER A 190 -17.70 -21.10 8.10
CA SER A 190 -16.23 -21.07 7.95
C SER A 190 -15.74 -20.71 6.54
N LYS A 191 -16.57 -20.00 5.76
CA LYS A 191 -16.19 -19.49 4.44
C LYS A 191 -15.61 -18.07 4.57
N PRO A 192 -14.49 -17.76 3.88
CA PRO A 192 -13.99 -16.40 3.78
C PRO A 192 -15.01 -15.45 3.15
N THR A 193 -15.24 -14.32 3.82
CA THR A 193 -16.09 -13.22 3.36
C THR A 193 -15.34 -11.92 3.53
N LEU A 194 -15.43 -11.06 2.52
CA LEU A 194 -14.78 -9.76 2.52
C LEU A 194 -15.53 -8.78 3.46
N THR A 195 -14.81 -8.03 4.27
CA THR A 195 -15.39 -7.06 5.23
C THR A 195 -14.93 -5.63 5.00
N GLY A 196 -13.85 -5.43 4.24
CA GLY A 196 -13.33 -4.11 3.92
C GLY A 196 -12.20 -4.15 2.91
N ILE A 197 -11.98 -3.00 2.27
CA ILE A 197 -10.85 -2.80 1.35
C ILE A 197 -10.22 -1.45 1.70
N THR A 198 -8.96 -1.46 2.09
CA THR A 198 -8.16 -0.24 2.27
C THR A 198 -7.26 -0.07 1.06
N PRO A 199 -7.49 0.93 0.20
CA PRO A 199 -6.59 1.24 -0.90
C PRO A 199 -5.37 1.96 -0.34
N MET A 200 -4.19 1.60 -0.85
CA MET A 200 -2.92 2.20 -0.50
C MET A 200 -2.70 2.50 1.01
N PRO A 201 -2.91 1.54 1.95
CA PRO A 201 -2.81 1.82 3.38
C PRO A 201 -1.45 2.40 3.80
N LYS A 202 -1.46 3.36 4.74
CA LYS A 202 -0.25 3.95 5.36
C LYS A 202 0.66 2.87 5.97
N THR A 203 0.04 1.86 6.58
CA THR A 203 0.67 0.80 7.39
C THR A 203 1.43 -0.23 6.57
N ILE A 204 1.30 -0.22 5.23
CA ILE A 204 2.09 -1.12 4.39
C ILE A 204 3.59 -0.91 4.63
N PHE A 205 4.02 0.32 4.88
CA PHE A 205 5.38 0.67 5.21
C PHE A 205 5.50 0.84 6.75
N PRO A 206 6.49 0.21 7.39
CA PRO A 206 6.47 -0.06 8.82
C PRO A 206 6.88 1.17 9.63
N PHE A 207 5.97 2.12 9.90
CA PHE A 207 6.11 3.09 10.99
C PHE A 207 4.73 3.64 11.41
N ALA A 208 3.95 2.88 12.19
CA ALA A 208 2.86 3.46 12.98
C ALA A 208 3.16 3.23 14.46
N GLY A 209 3.55 4.30 15.15
CA GLY A 209 4.09 4.29 16.51
C GLY A 209 3.06 4.10 17.62
N ASP A 210 1.97 3.38 17.40
CA ASP A 210 0.95 3.11 18.43
C ASP A 210 0.79 1.62 18.75
N GLY A 211 1.54 0.74 18.08
CA GLY A 211 1.61 -0.68 18.43
C GLY A 211 0.29 -1.44 18.30
N LYS A 212 -0.74 -0.82 17.69
CA LYS A 212 -2.07 -1.43 17.57
C LYS A 212 -2.48 -1.78 16.15
N ASN A 213 -2.00 -1.06 15.14
CA ASN A 213 -2.43 -1.27 13.74
C ASN A 213 -1.30 -1.35 12.70
N SER A 214 -0.01 -1.23 13.07
CA SER A 214 1.10 -1.16 12.10
C SER A 214 1.62 -2.51 11.58
N ALA A 215 0.82 -3.56 11.72
CA ALA A 215 1.34 -4.86 12.10
C ALA A 215 1.22 -5.87 10.95
N ALA A 216 0.01 -6.01 10.41
CA ALA A 216 -0.33 -7.13 9.54
C ALA A 216 0.10 -6.90 8.08
N GLU A 217 -0.16 -5.72 7.48
CA GLU A 217 0.32 -5.43 6.12
C GLU A 217 1.84 -5.42 6.07
N ALA A 218 2.45 -4.85 7.10
CA ALA A 218 3.89 -4.79 7.19
C ALA A 218 4.52 -6.19 7.32
N CYS A 219 3.89 -7.07 8.10
CA CYS A 219 4.25 -8.48 8.15
C CYS A 219 4.11 -9.16 6.78
N ALA A 220 2.99 -8.94 6.07
CA ALA A 220 2.74 -9.55 4.77
C ALA A 220 3.87 -9.24 3.77
N VAL A 221 4.30 -7.97 3.70
CA VAL A 221 5.42 -7.57 2.83
C VAL A 221 6.76 -8.13 3.31
N ARG A 222 7.09 -8.01 4.61
CA ARG A 222 8.36 -8.52 5.16
C ARG A 222 8.56 -10.01 4.97
N GLN A 223 7.48 -10.78 5.06
CA GLN A 223 7.56 -12.24 5.06
C GLN A 223 7.24 -12.87 3.72
N SER A 224 6.53 -12.17 2.83
CA SER A 224 5.99 -12.78 1.60
C SER A 224 6.44 -12.09 0.32
N PHE A 225 6.94 -10.85 0.39
CA PHE A 225 7.47 -10.17 -0.79
C PHE A 225 8.99 -10.37 -0.85
N PRO A 226 9.54 -11.07 -1.87
CA PRO A 226 10.98 -11.28 -2.00
C PRO A 226 11.74 -9.96 -1.97
N GLY A 227 12.78 -9.87 -1.13
CA GLY A 227 13.53 -8.62 -0.91
C GLY A 227 12.80 -7.52 -0.13
N SER A 228 11.63 -7.81 0.45
CA SER A 228 10.85 -6.92 1.31
C SER A 228 10.63 -5.52 0.70
N TYR A 229 10.63 -4.47 1.53
CA TYR A 229 10.29 -3.10 1.14
C TYR A 229 11.17 -2.51 0.06
N ARG A 230 12.48 -2.79 0.12
CA ARG A 230 13.41 -2.28 -0.88
C ARG A 230 13.03 -2.79 -2.27
N SER A 231 12.75 -4.09 -2.37
CA SER A 231 12.30 -4.68 -3.63
C SER A 231 10.90 -4.21 -4.00
N LEU A 232 9.98 -4.11 -3.04
CA LEU A 232 8.62 -3.62 -3.30
C LEU A 232 8.63 -2.24 -3.95
N ILE A 233 9.37 -1.26 -3.39
CA ILE A 233 9.47 0.08 -3.94
C ILE A 233 10.02 0.05 -5.37
N HIS A 234 11.10 -0.70 -5.59
CA HIS A 234 11.68 -0.83 -6.93
C HIS A 234 10.72 -1.50 -7.92
N SER A 235 9.99 -2.53 -7.51
CA SER A 235 9.02 -3.23 -8.34
C SER A 235 7.83 -2.34 -8.69
N LEU A 236 7.33 -1.53 -7.74
CA LEU A 236 6.26 -0.56 -8.00
C LEU A 236 6.70 0.50 -9.02
N ILE A 237 7.90 1.05 -8.85
CA ILE A 237 8.51 2.02 -9.77
C ILE A 237 8.71 1.40 -11.15
N ALA A 238 9.29 0.20 -11.22
CA ALA A 238 9.52 -0.50 -12.48
C ALA A 238 8.18 -0.79 -13.18
N SER A 239 7.21 -1.37 -12.46
CA SER A 239 5.85 -1.64 -12.93
C SER A 239 5.20 -0.40 -13.55
N TYR A 240 5.30 0.77 -12.89
CA TYR A 240 4.83 2.04 -13.43
C TYR A 240 5.42 2.34 -14.81
N PHE A 241 6.75 2.32 -14.92
CA PHE A 241 7.43 2.67 -16.16
C PHE A 241 7.25 1.63 -17.26
N LEU A 242 7.18 0.34 -16.92
CA LEU A 242 6.87 -0.72 -17.89
C LEU A 242 5.48 -0.56 -18.48
N LYS A 243 4.49 -0.20 -17.65
CA LYS A 243 3.12 0.09 -18.09
C LYS A 243 3.05 1.34 -18.99
N ARG A 244 3.83 2.38 -18.69
CA ARG A 244 3.85 3.64 -19.47
C ARG A 244 4.64 3.51 -20.78
N ASN A 245 5.79 2.83 -20.73
CA ASN A 245 6.66 2.58 -21.87
C ASN A 245 6.37 1.21 -22.46
N ARG A 246 5.17 0.94 -22.98
CA ARG A 246 4.82 -0.33 -23.69
C ARG A 246 5.60 -0.51 -25.00
N ASN A 247 6.92 -0.44 -24.93
CA ASN A 247 7.85 -1.11 -25.78
C ASN A 247 8.13 -2.47 -25.12
N ILE A 248 7.44 -3.50 -25.61
CA ILE A 248 7.50 -4.89 -25.12
C ILE A 248 8.94 -5.39 -24.91
N GLU A 249 9.89 -4.86 -25.69
CA GLU A 249 11.29 -5.23 -25.64
C GLU A 249 12.01 -4.72 -24.37
N VAL A 250 11.64 -3.54 -23.88
CA VAL A 250 12.18 -2.95 -22.64
C VAL A 250 11.63 -3.68 -21.41
N SER A 251 10.34 -4.01 -21.40
CA SER A 251 9.73 -4.81 -20.32
C SER A 251 10.37 -6.19 -20.16
N ARG A 252 10.71 -6.84 -21.29
CA ARG A 252 11.42 -8.12 -21.27
C ARG A 252 12.84 -8.00 -20.70
N GLN A 253 13.58 -6.93 -21.04
CA GLN A 253 14.93 -6.71 -20.52
C GLN A 253 14.93 -6.41 -19.02
N VAL A 254 14.01 -5.56 -18.55
CA VAL A 254 13.86 -5.25 -17.12
C VAL A 254 13.51 -6.52 -16.34
N GLY A 255 12.56 -7.34 -16.81
CA GLY A 255 12.26 -8.63 -16.18
C GLY A 255 13.48 -9.54 -16.05
N GLN A 256 14.30 -9.65 -17.10
CA GLN A 256 15.53 -10.44 -17.10
C GLN A 256 16.57 -9.91 -16.09
N GLU A 257 16.69 -8.59 -15.94
CA GLU A 257 17.58 -8.02 -14.93
C GLU A 257 17.09 -8.31 -13.50
N PHE A 258 15.78 -8.16 -13.25
CA PHE A 258 15.18 -8.46 -11.95
C PHE A 258 15.32 -9.95 -11.58
N ASP A 259 15.09 -10.88 -12.51
CA ASP A 259 15.32 -12.32 -12.30
C ASP A 259 16.77 -12.62 -11.90
N THR A 260 17.73 -11.90 -12.49
CA THR A 260 19.16 -12.07 -12.21
C THR A 260 19.56 -11.59 -10.81
N VAL A 261 18.85 -10.60 -10.25
CA VAL A 261 19.17 -10.01 -8.95
C VAL A 261 18.24 -10.45 -7.82
N ALA A 262 17.10 -11.08 -8.12
CA ALA A 262 16.12 -11.52 -7.13
C ALA A 262 16.74 -12.36 -6.00
N SER A 263 17.55 -13.37 -6.35
CA SER A 263 18.25 -14.22 -5.36
C SER A 263 19.22 -13.45 -4.45
N LYS A 264 19.75 -12.31 -4.91
CA LYS A 264 20.63 -11.44 -4.11
C LYS A 264 19.84 -10.64 -3.08
N TYR A 265 18.60 -10.27 -3.40
CA TYR A 265 17.72 -9.63 -2.42
C TYR A 265 17.38 -10.59 -1.28
N ASP A 266 17.07 -11.85 -1.57
CA ASP A 266 16.80 -12.86 -0.53
C ASP A 266 17.99 -13.03 0.42
N THR A 267 19.21 -13.00 -0.12
CA THR A 267 20.47 -13.12 0.64
C THR A 267 20.73 -11.90 1.53
N VAL A 268 20.45 -10.68 1.05
CA VAL A 268 20.63 -9.43 1.82
C VAL A 268 19.59 -9.31 2.94
N THR A 269 18.37 -9.78 2.71
CA THR A 269 17.27 -9.70 3.69
C THR A 269 17.49 -10.67 4.85
N ALA A 270 18.10 -11.83 4.60
CA ALA A 270 18.46 -12.81 5.63
C ALA A 270 19.57 -12.32 6.59
N GLY A 271 20.46 -11.43 6.15
CA GLY A 271 21.64 -11.01 6.92
C GLY A 271 21.59 -9.60 7.51
N ILE A 272 21.09 -8.61 6.76
CA ILE A 272 21.32 -7.18 7.10
C ILE A 272 20.11 -6.53 7.79
N TYR A 273 18.89 -6.87 7.38
CA TYR A 273 17.67 -6.30 7.97
C TYR A 273 17.40 -6.81 9.40
N HIS A 274 17.74 -8.07 9.69
CA HIS A 274 17.57 -8.62 11.04
C HIS A 274 18.57 -8.07 12.06
N GLU A 275 19.83 -7.82 11.66
CA GLU A 275 20.84 -7.25 12.55
C GLU A 275 20.67 -5.75 12.75
N GLY A 276 20.31 -4.99 11.70
CA GLY A 276 20.05 -3.56 11.80
C GLY A 276 18.85 -3.23 12.71
N LEU A 277 17.74 -3.96 12.57
CA LEU A 277 16.58 -3.80 13.46
C LEU A 277 16.92 -4.26 14.89
N LYS A 278 17.61 -5.39 15.07
CA LYS A 278 18.06 -5.82 16.42
C LYS A 278 18.96 -4.78 17.08
N ALA A 279 19.91 -4.18 16.37
CA ALA A 279 20.78 -3.15 16.93
C ALA A 279 19.99 -1.91 17.38
N THR A 280 19.04 -1.46 16.57
CA THR A 280 18.17 -0.32 16.91
C THR A 280 17.25 -0.63 18.09
N PHE A 281 16.64 -1.83 18.14
CA PHE A 281 15.78 -2.25 19.26
C PHE A 281 16.56 -2.60 20.55
N SER A 282 17.84 -2.98 20.45
CA SER A 282 18.72 -3.22 21.62
C SER A 282 19.24 -1.93 22.24
N SER A 283 19.21 -0.81 21.49
CA SER A 283 19.71 0.49 21.92
C SER A 283 18.68 1.38 22.62
N VAL A 284 17.42 0.95 22.72
CA VAL A 284 16.38 1.64 23.49
C VAL A 284 16.36 1.05 24.90
N PRO A 285 16.75 1.79 25.96
CA PRO A 285 16.67 1.26 27.30
C PRO A 285 15.19 1.06 27.67
N CYS A 286 14.80 -0.17 27.99
CA CYS A 286 13.55 -0.43 28.69
C CYS A 286 13.64 0.20 30.09
N SER A 287 13.26 1.47 30.24
CA SER A 287 12.86 2.01 31.53
C SER A 287 11.42 1.58 31.78
N GLY A 288 11.25 0.55 32.61
CA GLY A 288 9.93 0.11 33.05
C GLY A 288 9.23 1.17 33.89
N TYR A 289 7.92 1.29 33.68
CA TYR A 289 6.87 1.48 34.67
C TYR A 289 5.57 0.91 34.11
#